data_AF-A0A1V5Q183-F1
#
_entry.id   AF-A0A1V5Q183-F1
#
_cell.length_a   1.000
_cell.length_b   1.000
_cell.length_c   1.000
_cell.angle_alpha   90.00
_cell.angle_beta   90.00
_cell.angle_gamma   90.00
#
_symmetry.space_group_name_H-M   'P 1'
#
loop_
_entity.id
_entity.type
_entity.pdbx_description
1 polymer ?
#
loop_
_entity_poly.entity_id
_entity_poly.type
_entity_poly.pdbx_seq_one_letter_code
_entity_poly.pdbx_strand_id
1 'polypeptide(L)'
;MNKPEEFLEKAGITKAAVRAQLNQKRISYHYHDCGTTIIEGVLARGDRRLSASIEYVYRHGAIFDAWTETFSYENWLKAFEETGVDYTDYIFRTRPDDEEFPWDFIDSGVRKEFLLREWKNASMAKKSSNCREQCMGCGCTEFGCGVCVE
;
A
#
# COMPACT_ATOMS: atom_id res chain seq x y z
N MET A 1 2.34 8.02 6.00
CA MET A 1 3.34 7.44 5.08
C MET A 1 4.56 8.36 5.08
N ASN A 2 5.78 7.82 4.96
CA ASN A 2 6.96 8.67 4.87
C ASN A 2 6.87 9.53 3.60
N LYS A 3 7.28 10.80 3.68
CA LYS A 3 7.50 11.62 2.48
C LYS A 3 8.65 11.05 1.64
N PRO A 4 8.77 11.41 0.36
CA PRO A 4 9.85 10.93 -0.51
C PRO A 4 11.25 11.15 0.08
N GLU A 5 11.48 12.34 0.64
CA GLU A 5 12.73 12.71 1.31
C GLU A 5 13.07 11.78 2.49
N GLU A 6 12.09 11.52 3.36
CA GLU A 6 12.24 10.64 4.52
C GLU A 6 12.46 9.17 4.10
N PHE A 7 11.81 8.74 3.00
CA PHE A 7 12.01 7.41 2.45
C PHE A 7 13.44 7.23 1.93
N LEU A 8 13.94 8.20 1.15
CA LEU A 8 15.31 8.16 0.62
C LEU A 8 16.36 8.22 1.73
N GLU A 9 16.13 9.02 2.77
CA GLU A 9 16.98 9.08 3.95
C GLU A 9 17.07 7.71 4.63
N LYS A 10 15.92 7.09 4.94
CA LYS A 10 15.86 5.77 5.57
C LYS A 10 16.51 4.70 4.70
N ALA A 11 16.25 4.70 3.39
CA ALA A 11 16.90 3.79 2.46
C ALA A 11 18.43 3.97 2.45
N GLY A 12 18.90 5.21 2.56
CA GLY A 12 20.32 5.55 2.69
C GLY A 12 20.95 4.97 3.96
N ILE A 13 20.26 5.11 5.10
CA ILE A 13 20.69 4.52 6.39
C ILE A 13 20.81 3.01 6.28
N THR A 14 19.78 2.33 5.77
CA THR A 14 19.80 0.86 5.61
C THR A 14 20.90 0.40 4.66
N LYS A 15 21.09 1.10 3.54
CA LYS A 15 22.16 0.80 2.58
C LYS A 15 23.55 0.97 3.20
N ALA A 16 23.75 2.01 4.02
CA ALA A 16 25.00 2.21 4.75
C ALA A 16 25.23 1.08 5.77
N ALA A 17 24.20 0.68 6.51
CA ALA A 17 24.28 -0.41 7.48
C ALA A 17 24.60 -1.76 6.81
N VAL A 18 24.01 -2.07 5.65
CA VAL A 18 24.33 -3.27 4.87
C VAL A 18 25.78 -3.26 4.39
N ARG A 19 26.27 -2.11 3.91
CA ARG A 19 27.67 -1.95 3.46
C ARG A 19 28.69 -2.08 4.58
N ALA A 20 28.31 -1.75 5.81
CA ALA A 20 29.16 -1.91 6.99
C ALA A 20 29.30 -3.38 7.45
N GLN A 21 28.49 -4.31 6.93
CA GLN A 21 28.57 -5.72 7.32
C GLN A 21 29.77 -6.43 6.70
N LEU A 22 30.45 -7.28 7.49
CA LEU A 22 31.58 -8.10 7.04
C LEU A 22 31.18 -9.06 5.89
N ASN A 23 29.93 -9.52 5.89
CA ASN A 23 29.38 -10.42 4.88
C ASN A 23 28.58 -9.68 3.78
N GLN A 24 28.77 -8.37 3.57
CA GLN A 24 28.01 -7.58 2.58
C GLN A 24 27.92 -8.21 1.18
N LYS A 25 28.97 -8.95 0.75
CA LYS A 25 28.98 -9.65 -0.55
C LYS A 25 27.93 -10.78 -0.67
N ARG A 26 27.34 -11.20 0.45
CA ARG A 26 26.28 -12.21 0.54
C ARG A 26 24.90 -11.59 0.82
N ILE A 27 24.80 -10.27 0.88
CA ILE A 27 23.55 -9.56 1.15
C ILE A 27 23.15 -8.80 -0.12
N SER A 28 22.01 -9.16 -0.70
CA SER A 28 21.39 -8.35 -1.76
C SER A 28 20.35 -7.43 -1.13
N TYR A 29 20.47 -6.13 -1.37
CA TYR A 29 19.52 -5.14 -0.88
C TYR A 29 18.77 -4.52 -2.06
N HIS A 30 17.47 -4.79 -2.13
CA HIS A 30 16.56 -4.25 -3.12
C HIS A 30 15.55 -3.36 -2.39
N TYR A 31 15.29 -2.18 -2.93
CA TYR A 31 14.20 -1.31 -2.52
C TYR A 31 13.55 -0.71 -3.75
N HIS A 32 12.24 -0.46 -3.68
CA HIS A 32 11.48 0.12 -4.77
C HIS A 32 11.84 1.59 -4.96
N ASP A 33 11.70 2.06 -6.20
CA ASP A 33 11.75 3.49 -6.49
C ASP A 33 10.60 4.20 -5.80
N CYS A 34 10.88 5.40 -5.28
CA CYS A 34 9.89 6.17 -4.52
C CYS A 34 8.68 6.55 -5.37
N GLY A 35 8.87 6.84 -6.67
CA GLY A 35 7.79 7.16 -7.58
C GLY A 35 6.83 5.99 -7.74
N THR A 36 7.35 4.78 -7.96
CA THR A 36 6.52 3.57 -8.07
C THR A 36 5.68 3.35 -6.80
N THR A 37 6.30 3.43 -5.63
CA THR A 37 5.59 3.27 -4.35
C THR A 37 4.49 4.31 -4.13
N ILE A 38 4.67 5.55 -4.61
CA ILE A 38 3.61 6.56 -4.56
C ILE A 38 2.45 6.16 -5.46
N ILE A 39 2.72 5.79 -6.72
CA ILE A 39 1.64 5.44 -7.67
C ILE A 39 0.88 4.21 -7.20
N GLU A 40 1.57 3.18 -6.69
CA GLU A 40 0.93 2.00 -6.07
C GLU A 40 0.02 2.41 -4.90
N GLY A 41 0.49 3.30 -4.03
CA GLY A 41 -0.30 3.80 -2.90
C GLY A 41 -1.53 4.62 -3.33
N VAL A 42 -1.41 5.40 -4.41
CA VAL A 42 -2.51 6.19 -4.97
C VAL A 42 -3.56 5.24 -5.56
N LEU A 43 -3.14 4.30 -6.41
CA LEU A 43 -4.03 3.34 -7.07
C LEU A 43 -4.72 2.41 -6.06
N ALA A 44 -3.99 1.92 -5.04
CA ALA A 44 -4.55 1.07 -3.99
C ALA A 44 -5.62 1.79 -3.15
N ARG A 45 -5.59 3.12 -3.11
CA ARG A 45 -6.55 3.96 -2.38
C ARG A 45 -7.48 4.74 -3.31
N GLY A 46 -7.48 4.38 -4.59
CA GLY A 46 -8.19 5.08 -5.63
C GLY A 46 -9.70 4.99 -5.49
N ASP A 47 -10.37 6.07 -5.90
CA ASP A 47 -11.81 6.09 -6.16
C ASP A 47 -12.05 6.38 -7.65
N ARG A 48 -13.31 6.61 -8.02
CA ARG A 48 -13.69 6.94 -9.39
C ARG A 48 -13.00 8.19 -9.94
N ARG A 49 -12.49 9.10 -9.09
CA ARG A 49 -11.83 10.34 -9.53
C ARG A 49 -10.50 10.05 -10.22
N LEU A 50 -9.82 8.95 -9.87
CA LEU A 50 -8.57 8.54 -10.52
C LEU A 50 -8.77 8.04 -11.96
N SER A 51 -9.99 7.74 -12.38
CA SER A 51 -10.27 7.19 -13.72
C SER A 51 -9.73 8.09 -14.84
N ALA A 52 -9.89 9.41 -14.69
CA ALA A 52 -9.38 10.37 -15.66
C ALA A 52 -7.85 10.35 -15.74
N SER A 53 -7.15 10.24 -14.60
CA SER A 53 -5.69 10.19 -14.57
C SER A 53 -5.17 8.88 -15.19
N ILE A 54 -5.85 7.76 -14.93
CA ILE A 54 -5.53 6.45 -15.54
C ILE A 54 -5.71 6.50 -17.05
N GLU A 55 -6.83 7.06 -17.53
CA GLU A 55 -7.06 7.24 -18.96
C GLU A 55 -6.01 8.15 -19.60
N TYR A 56 -5.66 9.25 -18.92
CA TYR A 56 -4.62 10.16 -19.37
C TYR A 56 -3.30 9.43 -19.58
N VAL A 57 -2.77 8.74 -18.55
CA VAL A 57 -1.45 8.10 -18.69
C VAL A 57 -1.44 7.05 -19.79
N TYR A 58 -2.53 6.29 -19.94
CA TYR A 58 -2.69 5.32 -21.02
C TYR A 58 -2.64 5.98 -22.41
N ARG A 59 -3.40 7.06 -22.61
CA ARG A 59 -3.39 7.84 -23.87
C ARG A 59 -2.02 8.46 -24.17
N HIS A 60 -1.19 8.66 -23.14
CA HIS A 60 0.17 9.18 -23.25
C HIS A 60 1.24 8.09 -23.21
N GLY A 61 0.88 6.84 -23.50
CA GLY A 61 1.83 5.75 -23.77
C GLY A 61 2.22 4.91 -22.56
N ALA A 62 1.57 5.06 -21.41
CA ALA A 62 1.75 4.17 -20.27
C ALA A 62 1.21 2.76 -20.60
N ILE A 63 2.12 1.83 -20.88
CA ILE A 63 1.83 0.42 -21.11
C ILE A 63 2.90 -0.38 -20.37
N PHE A 64 2.48 -1.42 -19.63
CA PHE A 64 3.35 -2.18 -18.73
C PHE A 64 3.99 -1.34 -17.63
N ASP A 65 3.26 -0.36 -17.08
CA ASP A 65 3.76 0.57 -16.05
C ASP A 65 4.14 -0.09 -14.70
N ALA A 66 3.87 -1.38 -14.50
CA ALA A 66 4.37 -2.11 -13.33
C ALA A 66 5.84 -2.55 -13.46
N TRP A 67 6.47 -2.37 -14.63
CA TRP A 67 7.87 -2.69 -14.89
C TRP A 67 8.70 -1.42 -14.86
N THR A 68 9.81 -1.43 -14.11
CA THR A 68 10.66 -0.23 -13.91
C THR A 68 11.20 0.35 -15.22
N GLU A 69 11.40 -0.47 -16.25
CA GLU A 69 11.94 -0.05 -17.54
C GLU A 69 10.98 0.81 -18.36
N THR A 70 9.67 0.66 -18.14
CA THR A 70 8.60 1.35 -18.87
C THR A 70 7.87 2.37 -18.00
N PHE A 71 7.98 2.27 -16.68
CA PHE A 71 7.35 3.18 -15.72
C PHE A 71 7.86 4.62 -15.88
N SER A 72 6.93 5.56 -16.03
CA SER A 72 7.23 7.00 -16.07
C SER A 72 6.48 7.75 -14.98
N TYR A 73 7.19 8.06 -13.88
CA TYR A 73 6.62 8.85 -12.79
C TYR A 73 6.18 10.26 -13.25
N GLU A 74 6.95 10.88 -14.15
CA GLU A 74 6.61 12.19 -14.70
C GLU A 74 5.28 12.18 -15.48
N ASN A 75 4.97 11.09 -16.19
CA ASN A 75 3.71 10.95 -16.91
C ASN A 75 2.52 10.94 -15.94
N TRP A 76 2.66 10.24 -14.81
CA TRP A 76 1.66 10.24 -13.74
C TRP A 76 1.49 11.60 -13.08
N LEU A 77 2.58 12.32 -12.80
CA LEU A 77 2.50 13.67 -12.24
C LEU A 77 1.74 14.63 -13.18
N LYS A 78 2.02 14.57 -14.48
CA LYS A 78 1.28 15.33 -15.50
C LYS A 78 -0.19 14.93 -15.54
N ALA A 79 -0.49 13.63 -15.42
CA ALA A 79 -1.88 13.17 -15.39
C ALA A 79 -2.64 13.76 -14.21
N PHE A 80 -2.04 13.78 -13.02
CA PHE A 80 -2.65 14.37 -11.82
C PHE A 80 -2.87 15.88 -11.99
N GLU A 81 -1.89 16.60 -12.55
CA GLU A 81 -2.00 18.03 -12.86
C GLU A 81 -3.15 18.32 -13.83
N GLU A 82 -3.17 17.63 -14.99
CA GLU A 82 -4.16 17.84 -16.05
C GLU A 82 -5.59 17.44 -15.65
N THR A 83 -5.71 16.46 -14.76
CA THR A 83 -7.02 15.97 -14.29
C THR A 83 -7.48 16.62 -12.99
N GLY A 84 -6.65 17.49 -12.39
CA GLY A 84 -6.95 18.16 -11.13
C GLY A 84 -7.01 17.21 -9.93
N VAL A 85 -6.40 16.02 -10.03
CA VAL A 85 -6.36 15.03 -8.95
C VAL A 85 -5.20 15.36 -8.02
N ASP A 86 -5.50 15.64 -6.75
CA ASP A 86 -4.46 15.77 -5.73
C ASP A 86 -4.06 14.39 -5.19
N TYR A 87 -3.00 13.81 -5.75
CA TYR A 87 -2.47 12.52 -5.31
C TYR A 87 -1.98 12.52 -3.85
N THR A 88 -1.66 13.69 -3.29
CA THR A 88 -1.15 13.81 -1.92
C THR A 88 -2.23 13.51 -0.88
N ASP A 89 -3.50 13.80 -1.18
CA ASP A 89 -4.64 13.42 -0.34
C ASP A 89 -4.75 11.90 -0.19
N TYR A 90 -4.53 11.16 -1.28
CA TYR A 90 -4.57 9.70 -1.26
C TYR A 90 -3.46 9.12 -0.37
N ILE A 91 -2.26 9.70 -0.38
CA ILE A 91 -1.07 9.14 0.26
C ILE A 91 -0.88 9.60 1.72
N PHE A 92 -0.99 10.91 1.97
CA PHE A 92 -0.53 11.53 3.21
C PHE A 92 -1.66 11.89 4.18
N ARG A 93 -2.91 11.93 3.74
CA ARG A 93 -4.05 12.22 4.63
C ARG A 93 -4.25 11.12 5.66
N THR A 94 -4.37 11.52 6.93
CA THR A 94 -4.87 10.66 8.01
C THR A 94 -6.38 10.49 7.83
N ARG A 95 -6.83 9.23 7.85
CA ARG A 95 -8.24 8.86 7.67
C ARG A 95 -8.84 8.57 9.04
N PRO A 96 -10.03 9.11 9.39
CA PRO A 96 -10.71 8.75 10.61
C PRO A 96 -11.26 7.32 10.53
N ASP A 97 -11.54 6.75 11.69
CA ASP A 97 -11.99 5.36 11.83
C ASP A 97 -13.35 5.09 11.16
N ASP A 98 -14.18 6.13 11.02
CA ASP A 98 -15.53 6.10 10.46
C ASP A 98 -15.60 6.53 8.99
N GLU A 99 -14.45 6.72 8.33
CA GLU A 99 -14.43 7.04 6.89
C GLU A 99 -14.99 5.89 6.05
N GLU A 100 -15.89 6.23 5.13
CA GLU A 100 -16.35 5.32 4.08
C GLU A 100 -15.32 5.25 2.97
N PHE A 101 -14.80 4.05 2.70
CA PHE A 101 -13.83 3.83 1.65
C PHE A 101 -14.52 3.47 0.33
N PRO A 102 -13.95 3.90 -0.81
CA PRO A 102 -14.54 3.59 -2.11
C PRO A 102 -14.56 2.09 -2.42
N TRP A 103 -13.80 1.26 -1.70
CA TRP A 103 -13.81 -0.20 -1.81
C TRP A 103 -14.59 -0.92 -0.69
N ASP A 104 -15.31 -0.20 0.18
CA ASP A 104 -16.07 -0.83 1.28
C ASP A 104 -17.19 -1.77 0.79
N PHE A 105 -17.58 -1.65 -0.48
CA PHE A 105 -18.55 -2.57 -1.11
C PHE A 105 -17.95 -3.95 -1.44
N ILE A 106 -16.62 -4.12 -1.33
CA ILE A 106 -15.94 -5.38 -1.61
C ILE A 106 -16.02 -6.27 -0.36
N ASP A 107 -16.80 -7.34 -0.46
CA ASP A 107 -16.88 -8.35 0.59
C ASP A 107 -15.84 -9.46 0.37
N SER A 108 -14.91 -9.59 1.32
CA SER A 108 -13.92 -10.69 1.38
C SER A 108 -14.24 -11.71 2.46
N GLY A 109 -15.37 -11.55 3.16
CA GLY A 109 -15.76 -12.27 4.38
C GLY A 109 -15.01 -11.83 5.65
N VAL A 110 -14.02 -10.95 5.53
CA VAL A 110 -13.39 -10.28 6.67
C VAL A 110 -14.11 -8.96 6.95
N ARG A 111 -14.59 -8.79 8.18
CA ARG A 111 -15.32 -7.59 8.63
C ARG A 111 -14.40 -6.37 8.73
N LYS A 112 -14.91 -5.20 8.33
CA LYS A 112 -14.16 -3.92 8.41
C LYS A 112 -13.73 -3.61 9.84
N GLU A 113 -14.58 -3.88 10.83
CA GLU A 113 -14.30 -3.66 12.25
C GLU A 113 -13.13 -4.52 12.74
N PHE A 114 -12.99 -5.72 12.19
CA PHE A 114 -11.85 -6.59 12.46
C PHE A 114 -10.55 -5.96 11.94
N LEU A 115 -10.53 -5.53 10.67
CA LEU A 115 -9.36 -4.90 10.05
C LEU A 115 -8.94 -3.63 10.80
N LEU A 116 -9.91 -2.80 11.20
CA LEU A 116 -9.66 -1.60 11.99
C LEU A 116 -9.04 -1.93 13.36
N ARG A 117 -9.56 -2.95 14.05
CA ARG A 117 -9.02 -3.41 15.33
C ARG A 117 -7.59 -3.93 15.18
N GLU A 118 -7.32 -4.70 14.13
CA GLU A 118 -5.98 -5.22 13.85
C GLU A 118 -4.99 -4.12 13.49
N TRP A 119 -5.41 -3.11 12.74
CA TRP A 119 -4.62 -1.91 12.47
C TRP A 119 -4.25 -1.17 13.77
N LYS A 120 -5.20 -1.00 14.69
CA LYS A 120 -4.93 -0.42 16.02
C LYS A 120 -3.97 -1.28 16.84
N ASN A 121 -4.17 -2.60 16.88
CA ASN A 121 -3.26 -3.53 17.54
C ASN A 121 -1.83 -3.41 17.00
N ALA A 122 -1.67 -3.37 15.67
CA ALA A 122 -0.38 -3.22 15.00
C ALA A 122 0.30 -1.89 15.38
N SER A 123 -0.46 -0.79 15.47
CA SER A 123 0.08 0.51 15.90
C SER A 123 0.63 0.50 17.33
N MET A 124 0.11 -0.38 18.18
CA MET A 124 0.57 -0.61 19.56
C MET A 124 1.63 -1.73 19.66
N ALA A 125 2.13 -2.25 18.54
CA ALA A 125 3.02 -3.42 18.47
C ALA A 125 2.45 -4.67 19.19
N LYS A 126 1.13 -4.76 19.31
CA LYS A 126 0.44 -5.91 19.89
C LYS A 126 0.24 -6.99 18.84
N LYS A 127 0.71 -8.20 19.14
CA LYS A 127 0.54 -9.37 18.28
C LYS A 127 -0.84 -9.97 18.46
N SER A 128 -1.41 -10.42 17.36
CA SER A 128 -2.63 -11.22 17.33
C SER A 128 -2.30 -12.70 17.50
N SER A 129 -3.16 -13.43 18.20
CA SER A 129 -3.00 -14.87 18.43
C SER A 129 -3.31 -15.66 17.17
N ASN A 130 -2.85 -16.91 17.14
CA ASN A 130 -3.19 -17.84 16.08
C ASN A 130 -4.66 -18.26 16.19
N CYS A 131 -5.40 -18.29 15.07
CA CYS A 131 -6.80 -18.72 15.04
C CYS A 131 -7.01 -20.15 15.56
N ARG A 132 -6.00 -21.03 15.50
CA ARG A 132 -6.04 -22.39 16.06
C ARG A 132 -6.01 -22.42 17.59
N GLU A 133 -5.46 -21.38 18.21
CA GLU A 133 -5.42 -21.24 19.68
C GLU A 133 -6.66 -20.52 20.18
N GLN A 134 -7.03 -19.43 19.49
CA GLN A 134 -8.19 -18.63 19.82
C GLN A 134 -8.72 -17.94 18.56
N CYS A 135 -9.98 -18.17 18.22
CA CYS A 135 -10.63 -17.48 17.10
C CYS A 135 -10.57 -15.97 17.30
N MET A 136 -10.04 -15.27 16.29
CA MET A 136 -9.90 -13.81 16.31
C MET A 136 -11.19 -13.08 15.90
N GLY A 137 -12.22 -13.80 15.44
CA GLY A 137 -13.52 -13.20 15.08
C GLY A 137 -13.45 -12.28 13.86
N CYS A 138 -12.74 -12.69 12.81
CA CYS A 138 -12.62 -11.92 11.57
C CYS A 138 -13.91 -11.89 10.72
N GLY A 139 -14.82 -12.86 10.92
CA GLY A 139 -16.03 -13.02 10.11
C GLY A 139 -16.00 -14.23 9.18
N CYS A 140 -14.81 -14.74 8.84
CA CYS A 140 -14.64 -15.83 7.86
C CYS A 140 -15.26 -17.18 8.28
N THR A 141 -15.75 -17.33 9.51
CA THR A 141 -16.46 -18.53 9.96
C THR A 141 -17.69 -18.84 9.11
N GLU A 142 -18.28 -17.83 8.46
CA GLU A 142 -19.42 -17.97 7.55
C GLU A 142 -19.13 -18.89 6.36
N PHE A 143 -17.87 -18.99 5.91
CA PHE A 143 -17.50 -19.86 4.80
C PHE A 143 -17.51 -21.36 5.13
N GLY A 144 -17.56 -21.74 6.42
CA GLY A 144 -17.67 -23.13 6.85
C GLY A 144 -16.50 -24.04 6.46
N CYS A 145 -15.30 -23.49 6.26
CA CYS A 145 -14.13 -24.24 5.82
C CYS A 145 -12.81 -23.78 6.46
N GLY A 146 -11.76 -24.59 6.27
CA GLY A 146 -10.40 -24.33 6.73
C GLY A 146 -10.27 -24.27 8.26
N VAL A 147 -9.33 -23.45 8.74
CA VAL A 147 -9.00 -23.31 10.17
C VAL A 147 -10.18 -22.88 11.05
N CYS A 148 -11.27 -22.39 10.47
CA CYS A 148 -12.46 -21.98 11.23
C CYS A 148 -13.33 -23.15 11.68
N VAL A 149 -13.13 -24.35 11.10
CA VAL A 149 -13.92 -25.56 11.38
C VAL A 149 -13.08 -26.78 11.76
N GLU A 150 -11.75 -26.67 11.66
CA GLU A 150 -10.76 -27.67 12.13
C GLU A 150 -10.55 -27.59 13.65
#